data_AF-A0A7R8ZT70-F1
#
_entry.id   AF-A0A7R8ZT70-F1
#
_cell.length_a   1.000
_cell.length_b   1.000
_cell.length_c   1.000
_cell.angle_alpha   90.00
_cell.angle_beta   90.00
_cell.angle_gamma   90.00
#
_symmetry.space_group_name_H-M   'P 1'
#
loop_
_entity.id
_entity.type
_entity.pdbx_description
1 polymer ?
#
loop_
_entity_poly.entity_id
_entity_poly.type
_entity_poly.pdbx_seq_one_letter_code
_entity_poly.pdbx_strand_id
1 'polypeptide(L)'
;MNVVLQVSVRDLIVDLANGNDDPFLKEILAATDQLQKNSSNAYLDDFFAEYKRLKQEKGLDTKLASTNLFGNQKNADKFDLSSTDAEVEKKIRQEIDAKIAVANKIIRQRIDRFGVSSPNVQRIEGSGRILVELPGVKDAERVKELLQSTAKLEFWEVVVPGRNQATVDFIGKALGVPSSDSTAGTPLNTAEVNKMLKSPAAKSKLPGFLRKAKFLWGSKVIKAEDNQKEYLDLYIVKGQANGSALMSGDIVQESSAERDLN
;
A
#
# COMPACT_ATOMS: atom_id res chain seq x y z
N MET A 1 -22.40 -4.18 12.92
CA MET A 1 -22.02 -3.40 11.73
C MET A 1 -21.93 -4.33 10.52
N ASN A 2 -22.35 -3.88 9.34
CA ASN A 2 -22.20 -4.62 8.08
C ASN A 2 -21.43 -3.74 7.09
N VAL A 3 -20.40 -4.29 6.46
CA VAL A 3 -19.57 -3.63 5.46
C VAL A 3 -19.30 -4.59 4.31
N VAL A 4 -19.42 -4.10 3.07
CA VAL A 4 -18.96 -4.82 1.88
C VAL A 4 -17.66 -4.17 1.42
N LEU A 5 -16.59 -4.94 1.39
CA LEU A 5 -15.30 -4.54 0.84
C LEU A 5 -15.18 -5.09 -0.58
N GLN A 6 -14.61 -4.31 -1.50
CA GLN A 6 -14.35 -4.76 -2.86
C GLN A 6 -12.85 -4.86 -3.08
N VAL A 7 -12.39 -6.05 -3.45
CA VAL A 7 -11.04 -6.24 -3.98
C VAL A 7 -11.08 -5.86 -5.46
N SER A 8 -10.25 -4.89 -5.84
CA SER A 8 -10.15 -4.43 -7.22
C SER A 8 -9.45 -5.48 -8.07
N VAL A 9 -10.23 -6.34 -8.74
CA VAL A 9 -9.69 -7.33 -9.68
C VAL A 9 -8.91 -6.65 -10.79
N ARG A 10 -9.35 -5.47 -11.24
CA ARG A 10 -8.64 -4.58 -12.15
C ARG A 10 -7.20 -4.33 -11.70
N ASP A 11 -7.03 -3.90 -10.45
CA ASP A 11 -5.69 -3.57 -9.93
C ASP A 11 -4.86 -4.84 -9.71
N LEU A 12 -5.48 -5.97 -9.36
CA LEU A 12 -4.77 -7.24 -9.30
C LEU A 12 -4.27 -7.70 -10.68
N ILE A 13 -5.02 -7.44 -11.76
CA ILE A 13 -4.58 -7.70 -13.13
C ILE A 13 -3.40 -6.79 -13.48
N VAL A 14 -3.47 -5.50 -13.14
CA VAL A 14 -2.36 -4.56 -13.37
C VAL A 14 -1.11 -4.98 -12.59
N ASP A 15 -1.26 -5.34 -11.32
CA ASP A 15 -0.15 -5.82 -10.48
C ASP A 15 0.45 -7.11 -11.04
N LEU A 16 -0.39 -8.06 -11.47
CA LEU A 16 0.06 -9.29 -12.12
C LEU A 16 0.77 -9.01 -13.44
N ALA A 17 0.36 -7.99 -14.20
CA ALA A 17 1.08 -7.51 -15.37
C ALA A 17 2.33 -6.65 -15.01
N ASN A 18 2.77 -6.65 -13.75
CA ASN A 18 3.92 -5.89 -13.24
C ASN A 18 3.77 -4.36 -13.39
N GLY A 19 2.55 -3.85 -13.25
CA GLY A 19 2.27 -2.41 -13.37
C GLY A 19 2.61 -1.84 -14.74
N ASN A 20 2.63 -2.69 -15.79
CA ASN A 20 3.13 -2.29 -17.09
C ASN A 20 2.22 -1.26 -17.74
N ASP A 21 2.82 -0.23 -18.34
CA ASP A 21 2.12 0.89 -18.96
C ASP A 21 1.64 0.58 -20.40
N ASP A 22 1.58 -0.71 -20.76
CA ASP A 22 1.27 -1.19 -22.09
C ASP A 22 -0.07 -0.62 -22.60
N PRO A 23 -0.07 0.05 -23.78
CA PRO A 23 -1.27 0.67 -24.32
C PRO A 23 -2.41 -0.32 -24.57
N PHE A 24 -2.08 -1.55 -24.98
CA PHE A 24 -3.08 -2.56 -25.28
C PHE A 24 -3.72 -3.10 -23.99
N LEU A 25 -2.94 -3.34 -22.94
CA LEU A 25 -3.48 -3.67 -21.61
C LEU A 25 -4.41 -2.57 -21.09
N LYS A 26 -4.01 -1.31 -21.19
CA LYS A 26 -4.85 -0.17 -20.76
C LYS A 26 -6.17 -0.09 -21.53
N GLU A 27 -6.12 -0.37 -22.83
CA GLU A 27 -7.30 -0.39 -23.69
C GLU A 27 -8.26 -1.52 -23.30
N ILE A 28 -7.74 -2.74 -23.06
CA ILE A 28 -8.55 -3.87 -22.58
C ILE A 28 -9.21 -3.53 -21.25
N LEU A 29 -8.46 -2.98 -20.29
CA LEU A 29 -8.99 -2.61 -18.98
C LEU A 29 -10.07 -1.53 -19.11
N ALA A 30 -9.85 -0.51 -19.94
CA ALA A 30 -10.85 0.55 -20.16
C ALA A 30 -12.13 0.01 -20.81
N ALA A 31 -12.01 -0.90 -21.78
CA ALA A 31 -13.15 -1.56 -22.41
C ALA A 31 -13.90 -2.46 -21.40
N THR A 32 -13.16 -3.19 -20.57
CA THR A 32 -13.72 -4.03 -19.49
C THR A 32 -14.46 -3.18 -18.46
N ASP A 33 -13.88 -2.05 -18.04
CA ASP A 33 -14.50 -1.10 -17.12
C ASP A 33 -15.83 -0.54 -17.69
N GLN A 34 -15.89 -0.30 -19.00
CA GLN A 34 -17.10 0.14 -19.68
C GLN A 34 -18.15 -0.96 -19.76
N LEU A 35 -17.75 -2.20 -20.05
CA LEU A 35 -18.64 -3.36 -20.11
C LEU A 35 -19.26 -3.66 -18.73
N GLN A 36 -18.46 -3.57 -17.66
CA GLN A 36 -18.87 -3.80 -16.28
C GLN A 36 -19.94 -2.82 -15.77
N LYS A 37 -20.16 -1.68 -16.43
CA LYS A 37 -21.29 -0.80 -16.09
C LYS A 37 -22.65 -1.44 -16.35
N ASN A 38 -22.71 -2.37 -17.31
CA ASN A 38 -23.96 -3.03 -17.74
C ASN A 38 -23.90 -4.56 -17.60
N SER A 39 -22.72 -5.12 -17.26
CA SER A 39 -22.50 -6.55 -17.13
C SER A 39 -22.71 -7.04 -15.70
N SER A 40 -23.25 -8.25 -15.57
CA SER A 40 -23.33 -8.99 -14.29
C SER A 40 -22.26 -10.09 -14.17
N ASN A 41 -21.39 -10.23 -15.18
CA ASN A 41 -20.33 -11.23 -15.17
C ASN A 41 -19.20 -10.84 -14.21
N ALA A 42 -18.33 -11.80 -13.91
CA ALA A 42 -17.10 -11.51 -13.18
C ALA A 42 -16.19 -10.60 -14.03
N TYR A 43 -15.56 -9.63 -13.38
CA TYR A 43 -14.63 -8.70 -14.05
C TYR A 43 -13.56 -9.41 -14.88
N LEU A 44 -13.02 -10.52 -14.35
CA LEU A 44 -11.97 -11.29 -15.03
C LEU A 44 -12.49 -12.03 -16.29
N ASP A 45 -13.76 -12.42 -16.31
CA ASP A 45 -14.37 -13.04 -17.50
C ASP A 45 -14.56 -12.01 -18.60
N ASP A 46 -15.09 -10.85 -18.23
CA ASP A 46 -15.25 -9.72 -19.15
C ASP A 46 -13.90 -9.21 -19.66
N PHE A 47 -12.85 -9.23 -18.83
CA PHE A 47 -11.49 -8.92 -19.24
C PHE A 47 -10.98 -9.83 -20.37
N PHE A 48 -11.16 -11.16 -20.23
CA PHE A 48 -10.73 -12.08 -21.28
C PHE A 48 -11.60 -12.00 -22.54
N ALA A 49 -12.89 -11.69 -22.39
CA ALA A 49 -13.78 -11.43 -23.51
C ALA A 49 -13.31 -10.19 -24.31
N GLU A 50 -13.02 -9.09 -23.63
CA GLU A 50 -12.52 -7.86 -24.25
C GLU A 50 -11.12 -8.03 -24.85
N TYR A 51 -10.22 -8.79 -24.20
CA TYR A 51 -8.94 -9.17 -24.77
C TYR A 51 -9.11 -9.86 -26.13
N LYS A 52 -9.97 -10.90 -26.21
CA LYS A 52 -10.24 -11.65 -27.46
C LYS A 52 -10.87 -10.75 -28.52
N ARG A 53 -11.85 -9.93 -28.12
CA ARG A 53 -12.55 -9.00 -29.01
C ARG A 53 -11.60 -7.98 -29.63
N LEU A 54 -10.79 -7.29 -28.81
CA LEU A 54 -9.84 -6.27 -29.27
C LEU A 54 -8.69 -6.87 -30.08
N LYS A 55 -8.21 -8.06 -29.69
CA LYS A 55 -7.21 -8.81 -30.46
C LYS A 55 -7.71 -9.08 -31.89
N GLN A 56 -8.96 -9.55 -32.02
CA GLN A 56 -9.58 -9.84 -33.32
C GLN A 56 -9.87 -8.56 -34.12
N GLU A 57 -10.44 -7.52 -33.49
CA GLU A 57 -10.78 -6.25 -34.14
C GLU A 57 -9.55 -5.57 -34.75
N LYS A 58 -8.41 -5.62 -34.05
CA LYS A 58 -7.16 -4.98 -34.47
C LYS A 58 -6.23 -5.89 -35.26
N GLY A 59 -6.60 -7.17 -35.46
CA GLY A 59 -5.75 -8.17 -36.11
C GLY A 59 -4.40 -8.39 -35.41
N LEU A 60 -4.37 -8.29 -34.08
CA LEU A 60 -3.14 -8.46 -33.29
C LEU A 60 -2.86 -9.94 -33.02
N ASP A 61 -1.58 -10.33 -33.06
CA ASP A 61 -1.12 -11.66 -32.61
C ASP A 61 -0.51 -11.63 -31.19
N THR A 62 -0.74 -10.54 -30.45
CA THR A 62 -0.22 -10.39 -29.08
C THR A 62 -0.85 -11.43 -28.15
N LYS A 63 -0.05 -12.40 -27.69
CA LYS A 63 -0.44 -13.40 -26.69
C LYS A 63 -0.48 -12.81 -25.28
N LEU A 64 -1.32 -13.35 -24.40
CA LEU A 64 -1.30 -13.02 -22.97
C LEU A 64 0.07 -13.32 -22.34
N ALA A 65 0.74 -14.37 -22.82
CA ALA A 65 2.10 -14.74 -22.42
C ALA A 65 3.18 -13.76 -22.90
N SER A 66 2.86 -12.72 -23.67
CA SER A 66 3.89 -11.80 -24.18
C SER A 66 4.58 -11.04 -23.04
N THR A 67 5.83 -10.62 -23.27
CA THR A 67 6.64 -9.88 -22.30
C THR A 67 6.07 -8.54 -21.91
N ASN A 68 5.19 -7.98 -22.75
CA ASN A 68 4.52 -6.71 -22.51
C ASN A 68 3.23 -6.87 -21.69
N LEU A 69 2.76 -8.10 -21.50
CA LEU A 69 1.60 -8.44 -20.69
C LEU A 69 2.03 -9.27 -19.47
N PHE A 70 1.65 -10.55 -19.41
CA PHE A 70 1.82 -11.37 -18.23
C PHE A 70 3.16 -12.13 -18.20
N GLY A 71 3.76 -12.44 -19.35
CA GLY A 71 5.06 -13.12 -19.46
C GLY A 71 6.28 -12.21 -19.24
N ASN A 72 6.16 -11.23 -18.35
CA ASN A 72 7.23 -10.30 -18.02
C ASN A 72 8.25 -10.94 -17.05
N GLN A 73 9.40 -10.26 -16.85
CA GLN A 73 10.50 -10.77 -16.02
C GLN A 73 10.08 -11.15 -14.59
N LYS A 74 9.12 -10.45 -13.98
CA LYS A 74 8.67 -10.74 -12.60
C LYS A 74 7.83 -12.00 -12.48
N ASN A 75 7.31 -12.50 -13.61
CA ASN A 75 6.49 -13.70 -13.64
C ASN A 75 7.09 -14.77 -14.56
N ALA A 76 8.39 -14.74 -14.83
CA ALA A 76 9.04 -15.71 -15.72
C ALA A 76 8.92 -17.15 -15.19
N ASP A 77 8.78 -17.32 -13.88
CA ASP A 77 8.49 -18.58 -13.19
C ASP A 77 7.01 -19.01 -13.28
N LYS A 78 6.12 -18.07 -13.60
CA LYS A 78 4.67 -18.27 -13.67
C LYS A 78 4.17 -18.41 -15.10
N PHE A 79 4.54 -17.53 -16.01
CA PHE A 79 4.03 -17.52 -17.38
C PHE A 79 5.16 -17.83 -18.36
N ASP A 80 5.14 -19.05 -18.91
CA ASP A 80 6.01 -19.42 -20.01
C ASP A 80 5.53 -18.71 -21.29
N LEU A 81 6.45 -18.03 -21.98
CA LEU A 81 6.20 -17.29 -23.24
C LEU A 81 5.64 -18.19 -24.37
N SER A 82 5.90 -19.49 -24.29
CA SER A 82 5.39 -20.48 -25.24
C SER A 82 3.95 -20.93 -24.95
N SER A 83 3.42 -20.63 -23.76
CA SER A 83 2.06 -21.02 -23.35
C SER A 83 0.99 -20.46 -24.28
N THR A 84 -0.09 -21.22 -24.42
CA THR A 84 -1.30 -20.77 -25.10
C THR A 84 -2.07 -19.74 -24.27
N ASP A 85 -2.89 -18.91 -24.91
CA ASP A 85 -3.73 -17.95 -24.19
C ASP A 85 -4.65 -18.66 -23.19
N ALA A 86 -5.16 -19.86 -23.51
CA ALA A 86 -6.01 -20.64 -22.61
C ALA A 86 -5.28 -21.10 -21.32
N GLU A 87 -4.02 -21.50 -21.43
CA GLU A 87 -3.20 -21.88 -20.27
C GLU A 87 -2.89 -20.66 -19.40
N VAL A 88 -2.59 -19.53 -20.03
CA VAL A 88 -2.33 -18.26 -19.32
C VAL A 88 -3.60 -17.76 -18.65
N GLU A 89 -4.77 -17.82 -19.30
CA GLU A 89 -6.08 -17.47 -18.70
C GLU A 89 -6.31 -18.27 -17.41
N LYS A 90 -6.10 -19.59 -17.46
CA LYS A 90 -6.25 -20.46 -16.28
C LYS A 90 -5.30 -20.05 -15.16
N LYS A 91 -4.04 -19.74 -15.48
CA LYS A 91 -3.05 -19.37 -14.48
C LYS A 91 -3.30 -17.98 -13.90
N ILE A 92 -3.74 -17.01 -14.70
CA ILE A 92 -4.19 -15.70 -14.22
C ILE A 92 -5.34 -15.88 -13.23
N ARG A 93 -6.35 -16.71 -13.54
CA ARG A 93 -7.45 -17.00 -12.59
C ARG A 93 -6.95 -17.51 -11.26
N GLN A 94 -6.04 -18.49 -11.28
CA GLN A 94 -5.43 -19.03 -10.07
C GLN A 94 -4.68 -17.97 -9.25
N GLU A 95 -3.88 -17.12 -9.90
CA GLU A 95 -3.14 -16.05 -9.23
C GLU A 95 -4.06 -14.99 -8.63
N ILE A 96 -5.12 -14.61 -9.35
CA ILE A 96 -6.12 -13.65 -8.87
C ILE A 96 -6.90 -14.23 -7.68
N ASP A 97 -7.33 -15.49 -7.76
CA ASP A 97 -8.01 -16.17 -6.66
C ASP A 97 -7.12 -16.31 -5.43
N ALA A 98 -5.83 -16.64 -5.61
CA ALA A 98 -4.85 -16.69 -4.52
C ALA A 98 -4.68 -15.30 -3.86
N LYS A 99 -4.56 -14.23 -4.65
CA LYS A 99 -4.47 -12.85 -4.13
C LYS A 99 -5.74 -12.44 -3.36
N ILE A 100 -6.93 -12.81 -3.84
CA ILE A 100 -8.20 -12.56 -3.11
C ILE A 100 -8.26 -13.38 -1.81
N ALA A 101 -7.79 -14.62 -1.82
CA ALA A 101 -7.70 -15.45 -0.62
C ALA A 101 -6.77 -14.84 0.44
N VAL A 102 -5.62 -14.29 0.02
CA VAL A 102 -4.71 -13.56 0.90
C VAL A 102 -5.38 -12.30 1.46
N ALA A 103 -6.06 -11.51 0.63
CA ALA A 103 -6.81 -10.34 1.10
C ALA A 103 -7.85 -10.71 2.17
N ASN A 104 -8.60 -11.79 1.95
CA ASN A 104 -9.54 -12.33 2.94
C ASN A 104 -8.85 -12.72 4.26
N LYS A 105 -7.69 -13.39 4.21
CA LYS A 105 -6.89 -13.74 5.39
C LYS A 105 -6.48 -12.50 6.18
N ILE A 106 -5.97 -11.47 5.49
CA ILE A 106 -5.56 -10.20 6.11
C ILE A 106 -6.75 -9.50 6.78
N ILE A 107 -7.91 -9.43 6.11
CA ILE A 107 -9.12 -8.80 6.66
C ILE A 107 -9.55 -9.51 7.95
N ARG A 108 -9.59 -10.85 7.97
CA ARG A 108 -9.89 -11.64 9.18
C ARG A 108 -8.91 -11.33 10.30
N GLN A 109 -7.61 -11.40 10.03
CA GLN A 109 -6.57 -11.12 11.02
C GLN A 109 -6.67 -9.72 11.62
N ARG A 110 -7.05 -8.70 10.82
CA ARG A 110 -7.26 -7.34 11.32
C ARG A 110 -8.48 -7.23 12.23
N ILE A 111 -9.57 -7.92 11.88
CA ILE A 111 -10.80 -7.94 12.65
C ILE A 111 -10.58 -8.60 14.03
N ASP A 112 -9.82 -9.70 14.08
CA ASP A 112 -9.53 -10.45 15.30
C ASP A 112 -8.86 -9.57 16.39
N ARG A 113 -8.16 -8.50 15.98
CA ARG A 113 -7.48 -7.56 16.90
C ARG A 113 -8.44 -6.63 17.66
N PHE A 114 -9.72 -6.56 17.30
CA PHE A 114 -10.70 -5.67 17.93
C PHE A 114 -11.59 -6.33 18.98
N GLY A 115 -11.39 -7.63 19.27
CA GLY A 115 -12.15 -8.32 20.31
C GLY A 115 -13.64 -8.43 20.01
N VAL A 116 -14.01 -8.51 18.73
CA VAL A 116 -15.38 -8.86 18.31
C VAL A 116 -15.61 -10.34 18.58
N SER A 117 -16.76 -10.67 19.16
CA SER A 117 -17.01 -12.01 19.69
C SER A 117 -17.30 -13.08 18.63
N SER A 118 -17.68 -12.69 17.41
CA SER A 118 -17.98 -13.62 16.30
C SER A 118 -18.06 -12.88 14.94
N PRO A 119 -16.93 -12.51 14.32
CA PRO A 119 -16.95 -11.88 13.01
C PRO A 119 -17.34 -12.89 11.91
N ASN A 120 -18.24 -12.49 11.00
CA ASN A 120 -18.52 -13.23 9.78
C ASN A 120 -17.84 -12.53 8.60
N VAL A 121 -16.97 -13.25 7.89
CA VAL A 121 -16.27 -12.74 6.70
C VAL A 121 -16.51 -13.74 5.59
N GLN A 122 -17.15 -13.32 4.50
CA GLN A 122 -17.52 -14.20 3.39
C GLN A 122 -17.16 -13.56 2.06
N ARG A 123 -16.57 -14.35 1.16
CA ARG A 123 -16.34 -13.94 -0.22
C ARG A 123 -17.66 -14.12 -0.99
N ILE A 124 -18.02 -13.11 -1.77
CA ILE A 124 -19.09 -13.24 -2.77
C ILE A 124 -18.43 -13.73 -4.05
N GLU A 125 -18.67 -14.99 -4.40
CA GLU A 125 -18.10 -15.64 -5.59
C GLU A 125 -18.35 -14.81 -6.86
N GLY A 126 -17.39 -14.85 -7.78
CA GLY A 126 -17.46 -14.12 -9.06
C GLY A 126 -17.34 -12.60 -8.99
N SER A 127 -17.46 -11.96 -7.82
CA SER A 127 -17.56 -10.48 -7.76
C SER A 127 -16.36 -9.76 -7.14
N GLY A 128 -15.38 -10.49 -6.61
CA GLY A 128 -14.25 -9.88 -5.88
C GLY A 128 -14.68 -9.13 -4.60
N ARG A 129 -15.94 -9.25 -4.19
CA ARG A 129 -16.48 -8.61 -2.99
C ARG A 129 -16.37 -9.52 -1.78
N ILE A 130 -16.20 -8.90 -0.63
CA ILE A 130 -16.06 -9.53 0.67
C ILE A 130 -17.10 -8.91 1.59
N LEU A 131 -18.07 -9.71 2.01
CA LEU A 131 -19.04 -9.36 3.04
C LEU A 131 -18.40 -9.50 4.41
N VAL A 132 -18.49 -8.46 5.23
CA VAL A 132 -17.97 -8.41 6.59
C VAL A 132 -19.08 -8.00 7.55
N GLU A 133 -19.41 -8.88 8.49
CA GLU A 133 -20.40 -8.63 9.54
C GLU A 133 -19.74 -8.74 10.91
N LEU A 134 -19.80 -7.64 11.66
CA LEU A 134 -19.18 -7.51 12.97
C LEU A 134 -20.26 -7.24 14.03
N PRO A 135 -20.75 -8.28 14.74
CA PRO A 135 -21.66 -8.11 15.87
C PRO A 135 -20.91 -7.57 17.09
N GLY A 136 -21.57 -6.71 17.88
CA GLY A 136 -21.02 -6.20 19.14
C GLY A 136 -19.82 -5.26 19.02
N VAL A 137 -19.52 -4.72 17.83
CA VAL A 137 -18.42 -3.75 17.65
C VAL A 137 -18.72 -2.47 18.43
N LYS A 138 -17.79 -2.05 19.32
CA LYS A 138 -17.95 -0.85 20.16
C LYS A 138 -17.67 0.46 19.40
N ASP A 139 -16.71 0.43 18.49
CA ASP A 139 -16.26 1.60 17.71
C ASP A 139 -16.28 1.23 16.21
N ALA A 140 -17.41 1.49 15.56
CA ALA A 140 -17.62 1.15 14.16
C ALA A 140 -16.76 2.00 13.20
N GLU A 141 -16.57 3.28 13.51
CA GLU A 141 -15.81 4.20 12.65
C GLU A 141 -14.32 3.83 12.63
N ARG A 142 -13.74 3.51 13.80
CA ARG A 142 -12.35 3.06 13.87
C ARG A 142 -12.09 1.76 13.14
N VAL A 143 -13.04 0.82 13.19
CA VAL A 143 -12.93 -0.45 12.46
C VAL A 143 -13.07 -0.22 10.96
N LYS A 144 -13.98 0.66 10.54
CA LYS A 144 -14.14 1.05 9.13
C LYS A 144 -12.86 1.67 8.57
N GLU A 145 -12.24 2.60 9.31
CA GLU A 145 -10.96 3.22 8.92
C GLU A 145 -9.85 2.17 8.77
N LEU A 146 -9.74 1.21 9.70
CA LEU A 146 -8.73 0.16 9.62
C LEU A 146 -8.96 -0.81 8.44
N LEU A 147 -10.22 -1.16 8.18
CA LEU A 147 -10.57 -2.04 7.06
C LEU A 147 -10.34 -1.37 5.70
N GLN A 148 -10.45 -0.04 5.62
CA GLN A 148 -10.14 0.75 4.43
C GLN A 148 -8.63 1.04 4.26
N SER A 149 -7.87 1.05 5.35
CA SER A 149 -6.44 1.34 5.28
C SER A 149 -5.66 0.25 4.53
N THR A 150 -4.88 0.64 3.52
CA THR A 150 -3.93 -0.26 2.86
C THR A 150 -2.71 -0.41 3.77
N ALA A 151 -2.63 -1.51 4.53
CA ALA A 151 -1.49 -1.77 5.41
C ALA A 151 -0.27 -2.22 4.60
N LYS A 152 0.41 -1.26 3.96
CA LYS A 152 1.69 -1.46 3.29
C LYS A 152 2.80 -1.30 4.31
N LEU A 153 3.54 -2.38 4.57
CA LEU A 153 4.72 -2.31 5.43
C LEU A 153 5.87 -1.73 4.59
N GLU A 154 6.47 -0.66 5.10
CA GLU A 154 7.61 -0.01 4.46
C GLU A 154 8.76 0.11 5.45
N PHE A 155 9.93 -0.37 5.04
CA PHE A 155 11.17 -0.24 5.79
C PHE A 155 11.95 0.95 5.25
N TRP A 156 12.33 1.84 6.17
CA TRP A 156 13.12 3.02 5.88
C TRP A 156 14.35 3.03 6.77
N GLU A 157 15.48 3.54 6.26
CA GLU A 157 16.67 3.75 7.08
C GLU A 157 16.46 5.00 7.91
N VAL A 158 16.64 4.89 9.22
CA VAL A 158 16.58 6.04 10.13
C VAL A 158 17.94 6.74 10.08
N VAL A 159 17.97 7.96 9.52
CA VAL A 159 19.20 8.75 9.40
C VAL A 159 19.53 9.47 10.71
N VAL A 160 18.49 9.79 11.49
CA VAL A 160 18.65 10.42 12.81
C VAL A 160 18.07 9.49 13.87
N PRO A 161 18.91 8.71 14.57
CA PRO A 161 18.43 7.89 15.68
C PRO A 161 17.88 8.82 16.77
N GLY A 162 16.71 8.49 17.32
CA GLY A 162 16.04 9.31 18.32
C GLY A 162 16.98 9.75 19.44
N ARG A 163 17.02 11.06 19.70
CA ARG A 163 17.86 11.81 20.67
C ARG A 163 19.27 12.25 20.23
N ASN A 164 19.61 12.34 18.95
CA ASN A 164 20.78 13.15 18.57
C ASN A 164 20.41 14.66 18.57
N GLN A 165 20.47 15.27 19.76
CA GLN A 165 20.15 16.68 19.99
C GLN A 165 20.90 17.61 19.02
N ALA A 166 22.17 17.32 18.70
CA ALA A 166 22.95 18.14 17.76
C ALA A 166 22.36 18.16 16.35
N THR A 167 21.74 17.05 15.91
CA THR A 167 21.09 16.98 14.60
C THR A 167 19.74 17.70 14.62
N VAL A 168 18.99 17.57 15.71
CA VAL A 168 17.72 18.30 15.92
C VAL A 168 17.99 19.80 15.96
N ASP A 169 19.01 20.25 16.69
CA ASP A 169 19.41 21.66 16.79
C ASP A 169 19.91 22.19 15.45
N PHE A 170 20.72 21.41 14.73
CA PHE A 170 21.19 21.77 13.40
C PHE A 170 20.01 21.95 12.42
N ILE A 171 19.03 21.05 12.45
CA ILE A 171 17.84 21.14 11.60
C ILE A 171 16.95 22.30 12.04
N GLY A 172 16.72 22.47 13.34
CA GLY A 172 15.98 23.60 13.90
C GLY A 172 16.57 24.93 13.44
N LYS A 173 17.89 25.09 13.59
CA LYS A 173 18.64 26.27 13.12
C LYS A 173 18.59 26.45 11.61
N ALA A 174 18.75 25.39 10.82
CA ALA A 174 18.67 25.45 9.36
C ALA A 174 17.26 25.87 8.88
N LEU A 175 16.22 25.43 9.59
CA LEU A 175 14.85 25.79 9.28
C LEU A 175 14.49 27.17 9.84
N GLY A 176 15.15 27.64 10.90
CA GLY A 176 14.73 28.83 11.64
C GLY A 176 13.61 28.52 12.64
N VAL A 177 13.44 27.25 13.00
CA VAL A 177 12.63 26.84 14.16
C VAL A 177 13.49 27.11 15.40
N PRO A 178 13.03 27.93 16.35
CA PRO A 178 13.78 28.15 17.58
C PRO A 178 14.00 26.80 18.27
N SER A 179 15.26 26.50 18.59
CA SER A 179 15.60 25.36 19.45
C SER A 179 14.85 25.50 20.77
N SER A 180 14.51 24.37 21.37
CA SER A 180 13.58 24.17 22.50
C SER A 180 13.82 24.98 23.78
N ASP A 181 14.78 25.90 23.79
CA ASP A 181 15.08 26.82 24.90
C ASP A 181 14.44 28.21 24.74
N SER A 182 13.68 28.46 23.66
CA SER A 182 12.92 29.72 23.55
C SER A 182 11.60 29.61 24.32
N THR A 183 11.61 30.07 25.57
CA THR A 183 10.48 30.14 26.52
C THR A 183 9.33 31.08 26.12
N ALA A 184 9.06 31.29 24.83
CA ALA A 184 7.98 32.17 24.35
C ALA A 184 7.50 31.85 22.92
N GLY A 185 7.53 30.58 22.50
CA GLY A 185 7.05 30.17 21.17
C GLY A 185 5.66 29.53 21.25
N THR A 186 4.74 29.98 20.40
CA THR A 186 3.45 29.33 20.12
C THR A 186 3.66 27.82 19.89
N PRO A 187 2.81 26.92 20.46
CA PRO A 187 2.92 25.49 20.20
C PRO A 187 2.84 25.24 18.69
N LEU A 188 3.96 24.85 18.08
CA LEU A 188 4.02 24.55 16.66
C LEU A 188 3.28 23.23 16.41
N ASN A 189 2.17 23.30 15.67
CA ASN A 189 1.45 22.11 15.26
C ASN A 189 2.27 21.36 14.20
N THR A 190 2.28 20.02 14.25
CA THR A 190 2.92 19.13 13.26
C THR A 190 2.61 19.54 11.80
N ALA A 191 1.41 20.07 11.52
CA ALA A 191 1.01 20.56 10.21
C ALA A 191 1.85 21.77 9.72
N GLU A 192 2.13 22.72 10.61
CA GLU A 192 2.91 23.93 10.30
C GLU A 192 4.38 23.58 10.10
N VAL A 193 4.92 22.72 10.97
CA VAL A 193 6.29 22.19 10.83
C VAL A 193 6.42 21.41 9.52
N ASN A 194 5.43 20.58 9.15
CA ASN A 194 5.42 19.87 7.87
C ASN A 194 5.40 20.82 6.66
N LYS A 195 4.62 21.92 6.72
CA LYS A 195 4.59 22.93 5.67
C LYS A 195 5.95 23.60 5.50
N MET A 196 6.60 23.92 6.62
CA MET A 196 7.94 24.51 6.63
C MET A 196 8.98 23.55 6.04
N LEU A 197 9.02 22.31 6.51
CA LEU A 197 9.95 21.25 6.04
C LEU A 197 9.82 20.96 4.54
N LYS A 198 8.61 21.09 3.99
CA LYS A 198 8.35 20.86 2.56
C LYS A 198 8.71 22.06 1.68
N SER A 199 8.91 23.25 2.26
CA SER A 199 9.16 24.48 1.50
C SER A 199 10.52 24.43 0.75
N PRO A 200 10.64 25.05 -0.44
CA PRO A 200 11.90 25.10 -1.18
C PRO A 200 13.04 25.77 -0.38
N ALA A 201 12.71 26.78 0.42
CA ALA A 201 13.66 27.50 1.26
C ALA A 201 14.22 26.64 2.41
N ALA A 202 13.39 25.77 3.00
CA ALA A 202 13.86 24.78 3.97
C ALA A 202 14.74 23.73 3.31
N LYS A 203 14.29 23.18 2.17
CA LYS A 203 15.01 22.12 1.44
C LYS A 203 16.39 22.58 0.95
N SER A 204 16.57 23.83 0.56
CA SER A 204 17.86 24.36 0.13
C SER A 204 18.87 24.47 1.29
N LYS A 205 18.38 24.76 2.50
CA LYS A 205 19.18 24.86 3.73
C LYS A 205 19.51 23.50 4.36
N LEU A 206 18.80 22.44 3.98
CA LEU A 206 19.13 21.08 4.42
C LEU A 206 20.42 20.57 3.73
N PRO A 207 21.29 19.84 4.46
CA PRO A 207 22.43 19.12 3.90
C PRO A 207 22.00 18.20 2.76
N GLY A 208 22.88 18.01 1.77
CA GLY A 208 22.60 17.20 0.58
C GLY A 208 22.00 15.82 0.89
N PHE A 209 22.47 15.16 1.95
CA PHE A 209 21.99 13.85 2.37
C PHE A 209 20.57 13.85 2.98
N LEU A 210 20.07 14.99 3.46
CA LEU A 210 18.72 15.15 4.03
C LEU A 210 17.69 15.72 3.03
N ARG A 211 18.12 16.24 1.87
CA ARG A 211 17.20 16.86 0.90
C ARG A 211 16.13 15.91 0.35
N LYS A 212 16.42 14.61 0.31
CA LYS A 212 15.49 13.55 -0.12
C LYS A 212 14.91 12.73 1.04
N ALA A 213 15.22 13.10 2.29
CA ALA A 213 14.69 12.39 3.44
C ALA A 213 13.20 12.71 3.64
N LYS A 214 12.47 11.75 4.22
CA LYS A 214 11.10 11.95 4.71
C LYS A 214 11.15 12.26 6.20
N PHE A 215 10.25 13.14 6.63
CA PHE A 215 10.07 13.55 8.02
C PHE A 215 8.77 12.94 8.53
N LEU A 216 8.86 12.15 9.59
CA LEU A 216 7.75 11.38 10.16
C LEU A 216 7.62 11.68 11.65
N TRP A 217 6.39 11.76 12.14
CA TRP A 217 6.12 12.01 13.56
C TRP A 217 5.85 10.69 14.28
N GLY A 218 6.40 10.53 15.48
CA GLY A 218 6.07 9.44 16.37
C GLY A 218 4.58 9.44 16.71
N SER A 219 3.97 8.27 16.83
CA SER A 219 2.54 8.16 17.17
C SER A 219 2.24 8.34 18.67
N LYS A 220 3.27 8.32 19.51
CA LYS A 220 3.16 8.45 20.97
C LYS A 220 3.65 9.83 21.41
N VAL A 221 2.80 10.54 22.15
CA VAL A 221 3.18 11.76 22.86
C VAL A 221 4.04 11.38 24.07
N ILE A 222 5.16 12.07 24.21
CA ILE A 222 6.09 11.93 25.32
C ILE A 222 5.88 13.10 26.27
N LYS A 223 5.66 12.81 27.55
CA LYS A 223 5.57 13.84 28.60
C LYS A 223 6.97 14.11 29.15
N ALA A 224 7.30 15.39 29.32
CA ALA A 224 8.52 15.82 29.97
C ALA A 224 8.53 15.42 31.45
N GLU A 225 9.72 15.36 32.06
CA GLU A 225 9.88 15.02 33.48
C GLU A 225 9.13 15.97 34.42
N ASP A 226 8.91 17.21 34.00
CA ASP A 226 8.12 18.21 34.75
C ASP A 226 6.59 18.05 34.58
N ASN A 227 6.13 17.13 33.73
CA ASN A 227 4.73 16.93 33.34
C ASN A 227 4.01 18.18 32.79
N GLN A 228 4.74 19.27 32.49
CA GLN A 228 4.19 20.51 31.96
C GLN A 228 4.32 20.58 30.43
N LYS A 229 5.24 19.82 29.84
CA LYS A 229 5.50 19.84 28.41
C LYS A 229 5.25 18.48 27.77
N GLU A 230 4.66 18.51 26.58
CA GLU A 230 4.42 17.33 25.74
C GLU A 230 5.20 17.47 24.43
N TYR A 231 5.84 16.38 24.01
CA TYR A 231 6.67 16.33 22.81
C TYR A 231 6.27 15.15 21.92
N LEU A 232 6.51 15.31 20.62
CA LEU A 232 6.45 14.23 19.63
C LEU A 232 7.83 14.06 19.02
N ASP A 233 8.27 12.81 18.90
CA ASP A 233 9.51 12.50 18.19
C ASP A 233 9.37 12.83 16.69
N LEU A 234 10.36 13.52 16.15
CA LEU A 234 10.52 13.69 14.71
C LEU A 234 11.58 12.72 14.20
N TYR A 235 11.14 11.73 13.42
CA TYR A 235 12.00 10.76 12.74
C TYR A 235 12.35 11.25 11.34
N ILE A 236 13.61 11.10 10.97
CA ILE A 236 14.11 11.42 9.65
C ILE A 236 14.54 10.13 8.99
N VAL A 237 13.85 9.78 7.92
CA VAL A 237 14.02 8.49 7.27
C VAL A 237 14.41 8.65 5.81
N LYS A 238 15.26 7.75 5.33
CA LYS A 238 15.76 7.73 3.96
C LYS A 238 15.34 6.45 3.27
N GLY A 239 14.95 6.64 2.01
CA GLY A 239 14.59 5.55 1.10
C GLY A 239 15.58 5.45 -0.05
N GLN A 240 15.17 4.74 -1.09
CA GLN A 240 15.90 4.62 -2.34
C GLN A 240 16.05 5.99 -3.05
N ALA A 241 16.89 6.06 -4.09
CA ALA A 241 17.17 7.29 -4.83
C ALA A 241 15.92 7.92 -5.50
N ASN A 242 14.90 7.09 -5.78
CA ASN A 242 13.59 7.44 -6.32
C ASN A 242 12.57 7.91 -5.25
N GLY A 243 12.95 7.92 -3.96
CA GLY A 243 12.08 8.33 -2.86
C GLY A 243 11.12 7.25 -2.31
N SER A 244 11.27 6.00 -2.75
CA SER A 244 10.53 4.83 -2.25
C SER A 244 11.21 4.20 -1.04
N ALA A 245 10.47 3.39 -0.28
CA ALA A 245 11.01 2.65 0.86
C ALA A 245 12.18 1.75 0.43
N LEU A 246 13.09 1.43 1.35
CA LEU A 246 14.21 0.52 1.08
C LEU A 246 13.71 -0.90 0.82
N MET A 247 12.73 -1.32 1.60
CA MET A 247 11.96 -2.54 1.39
C MET A 247 10.49 -2.23 1.60
N SER A 248 9.62 -2.88 0.85
CA SER A 248 8.18 -2.86 1.11
C SER A 248 7.65 -4.27 1.04
N GLY A 249 6.72 -4.60 1.92
CA GLY A 249 6.05 -5.90 1.92
C GLY A 249 4.59 -5.77 2.29
N ASP A 250 3.85 -6.80 1.92
CA ASP A 250 2.56 -7.07 2.54
C ASP A 250 2.81 -7.61 3.96
N ILE A 251 1.93 -7.29 4.90
CA ILE A 251 2.03 -7.82 6.26
C ILE A 251 1.74 -9.33 6.19
N VAL A 252 2.79 -10.14 6.14
CA VAL A 252 2.71 -11.59 6.34
C VAL A 252 3.04 -11.84 7.80
N GLN A 253 2.00 -11.99 8.63
CA GLN A 253 2.18 -12.46 10.00
C GLN A 253 2.12 -14.00 10.01
N GLU A 254 3.08 -14.65 9.35
CA GLU A 254 3.46 -16.02 9.70
C GLU A 254 4.72 -15.93 10.54
N SER A 255 4.54 -15.53 11.79
CA SER A 255 5.54 -15.75 12.83
C SER A 255 5.34 -17.16 13.36
N SER A 256 5.80 -18.18 12.63
CA SER A 256 6.20 -19.43 13.28
C SER A 256 7.46 -19.11 14.07
N ALA A 257 7.31 -19.05 15.39
CA ALA A 257 8.42 -18.92 16.31
C ALA A 257 9.22 -20.22 16.33
N GLU A 258 9.94 -20.53 15.25
CA GLU A 258 11.05 -21.47 15.32
C GLU A 258 12.33 -20.66 15.54
N ARG A 259 12.74 -20.66 16.82
CA ARG A 259 14.10 -20.32 17.21
C ARG A 259 15.02 -21.40 16.65
N ASP A 260 15.65 -21.13 15.52
CA ASP A 260 16.85 -21.85 15.14
C ASP A 260 17.99 -21.39 16.05
N LEU A 261 18.23 -22.15 17.12
CA LEU A 261 19.49 -22.18 17.81
C LEU A 261 20.42 -23.13 17.05
N ASN A 262 21.46 -22.58 16.44
CA ASN A 262 22.74 -23.26 16.20
C ASN A 262 23.86 -22.26 16.44
#